data_AF-A0A8J6JLH6-F1
#
_entry.id   AF-A0A8J6JLH6-F1
#
_cell.length_a   1.000
_cell.length_b   1.000
_cell.length_c   1.000
_cell.angle_alpha   90.00
_cell.angle_beta   90.00
_cell.angle_gamma   90.00
#
_symmetry.space_group_name_H-M   'P 1'
#
loop_
_entity.id
_entity.type
_entity.pdbx_description
1 polymer ?
#
loop_
_entity_poly.entity_id
_entity_poly.type
_entity_poly.pdbx_seq_one_letter_code
_entity_poly.pdbx_strand_id
1 'polypeptide(L)' 'MTQFRFVSFEQNLVTDELGPYRTFGIRALRSSRGGWVEAGSVSDVACGGDFVADLADCCTRLQLDACHLRDVVLDAIS' A
#
# COMPACT_ATOMS: atom_id res chain seq x y z
N MET A 1 15.77 -3.26 15.73
CA MET A 1 15.39 -3.74 14.39
C MET A 1 14.46 -2.71 13.78
N THR A 2 14.62 -2.39 12.51
CA THR A 2 13.72 -1.48 11.79
C THR A 2 12.43 -2.24 11.49
N GLN A 3 11.29 -1.75 11.97
CA GLN A 3 9.99 -2.37 11.71
C GLN A 3 9.28 -1.63 10.59
N PHE A 4 8.59 -2.38 9.74
CA PHE A 4 7.68 -1.82 8.75
C PHE A 4 6.22 -2.08 9.13
N ARG A 5 5.38 -1.08 8.84
CA ARG A 5 3.92 -1.15 8.92
C ARG A 5 3.35 -0.69 7.60
N PHE A 6 2.53 -1.52 6.97
CA PHE A 6 1.83 -1.19 5.76
C PHE A 6 0.39 -0.86 6.10
N VAL A 7 -0.16 0.19 5.49
CA VAL A 7 -1.56 0.57 5.68
C VAL A 7 -2.16 0.93 4.33
N SER A 8 -3.40 0.50 4.13
CA SER A 8 -4.19 0.93 2.99
C SER A 8 -4.63 2.39 3.16
N PHE A 9 -4.87 3.07 2.05
CA PHE A 9 -5.48 4.40 2.02
C PHE A 9 -6.42 4.51 0.83
N GLU A 10 -7.55 5.19 1.04
CA GLU A 10 -8.50 5.51 -0.03
C GLU A 10 -8.00 6.72 -0.83
N GLN A 11 -8.26 6.69 -2.14
CA GLN A 11 -8.02 7.81 -3.02
C GLN A 11 -9.06 7.87 -4.14
N ASN A 12 -9.29 9.08 -4.66
CA ASN A 12 -10.14 9.30 -5.82
C ASN A 12 -9.25 9.77 -6.96
N LEU A 13 -9.19 9.00 -8.04
CA LEU A 13 -8.40 9.28 -9.22
C LEU A 13 -9.29 9.61 -10.40
N VAL A 14 -8.72 10.28 -11.38
CA VAL A 14 -9.38 10.63 -12.63
C VAL A 14 -8.44 10.23 -13.76
N THR A 15 -8.97 9.46 -14.71
CA THR A 15 -8.29 9.13 -15.97
C THR A 15 -9.19 9.51 -17.13
N ASP A 16 -8.62 9.83 -18.29
CA ASP A 16 -9.40 10.24 -19.46
C ASP A 16 -10.37 9.14 -19.92
N GLU A 17 -10.00 7.86 -19.73
CA GLU A 17 -10.77 6.71 -20.17
C GLU A 17 -11.93 6.35 -19.23
N LEU A 18 -11.73 6.44 -17.91
CA LEU A 18 -12.69 5.98 -16.89
C LEU A 18 -13.44 7.12 -16.20
N GLY A 19 -13.00 8.38 -16.35
CA GLY A 19 -13.47 9.47 -15.52
C GLY A 19 -13.05 9.32 -14.05
N PRO A 20 -13.77 9.93 -13.08
CA PRO A 20 -13.47 9.80 -11.67
C PRO A 20 -13.82 8.40 -11.14
N TYR A 21 -12.88 7.76 -10.44
CA TYR A 21 -13.12 6.50 -9.75
C TYR A 21 -12.42 6.47 -8.39
N ARG A 22 -12.99 5.66 -7.50
CA ARG A 22 -12.43 5.39 -6.17
C ARG A 22 -11.54 4.16 -6.25
N THR A 23 -10.33 4.29 -5.73
CA THR A 23 -9.33 3.22 -5.66
C THR A 23 -8.60 3.29 -4.32
N PHE A 24 -7.83 2.27 -4.02
CA PHE A 24 -7.08 2.15 -2.78
C PHE A 24 -5.60 1.92 -3.09
N GLY A 25 -4.72 2.56 -2.32
CA GLY A 25 -3.28 2.36 -2.36
C GLY A 25 -2.76 1.76 -1.06
N ILE A 26 -1.48 1.40 -1.03
CA ILE A 26 -0.77 0.96 0.17
C ILE A 26 0.43 1.88 0.43
N ARG A 27 0.59 2.35 1.66
CA ARG A 27 1.82 3.04 2.09
C ARG A 27 2.61 2.19 3.07
N ALA A 28 3.93 2.19 2.91
CA ALA A 28 4.88 1.58 3.82
C ALA A 28 5.39 2.64 4.82
N LEU A 29 5.25 2.36 6.10
CA LEU A 29 5.73 3.18 7.19
C LEU A 29 6.89 2.46 7.89
N ARG A 30 7.98 3.17 8.12
CA ARG A 30 9.16 2.68 8.82
C ARG A 30 9.22 3.25 10.23
N SER A 31 9.53 2.40 11.21
CA SER A 31 9.73 2.83 12.60
C SER A 31 10.96 3.73 12.71
N SER A 32 10.83 4.85 13.43
CA SER A 32 11.90 5.80 13.77
C SER A 32 11.78 6.22 15.24
N ARG A 33 12.82 6.87 15.78
CA ARG A 33 12.85 7.35 17.18
C ARG A 33 11.69 8.30 17.53
N GLY A 34 11.11 8.98 16.53
CA GLY A 34 10.00 9.92 16.69
C GLY A 34 8.64 9.40 16.21
N GLY A 35 8.51 8.10 15.92
CA GLY A 35 7.27 7.50 15.41
C GLY A 35 7.43 6.83 14.05
N TRP A 36 6.42 6.93 13.21
CA TRP A 36 6.38 6.28 11.90
C TRP A 36 6.68 7.30 10.80
N VAL A 37 7.59 6.96 9.90
CA VAL A 37 7.96 7.78 8.74
C VAL A 37 7.61 7.02 7.48
N GLU A 38 7.01 7.68 6.49
CA GLU A 38 6.73 7.05 5.20
C GLU A 38 8.05 6.65 4.51
N ALA A 39 8.13 5.39 4.11
CA ALA A 39 9.26 4.82 3.39
C ALA A 39 8.96 4.57 1.91
N GLY A 40 7.68 4.58 1.53
CA GLY A 40 7.23 4.44 0.16
C GLY A 40 5.72 4.23 0.11
N SER A 41 5.16 4.30 -1.09
CA SER A 41 3.74 4.04 -1.34
C SER A 41 3.54 3.52 -2.76
N VAL A 42 2.49 2.72 -2.92
CA VAL A 42 1.97 2.27 -4.22
C VAL A 42 0.54 2.76 -4.32
N SER A 43 0.29 3.55 -5.35
CA SER A 43 -1.02 4.11 -5.66
C SER A 43 -1.83 3.14 -6.53
N ASP A 44 -3.14 3.34 -6.59
CA ASP A 44 -4.05 2.65 -7.51
C ASP A 44 -3.85 1.12 -7.59
N VAL A 45 -3.93 0.46 -6.42
CA VAL A 45 -3.74 -1.00 -6.32
C VAL A 45 -5.01 -1.73 -6.76
N ALA A 46 -6.16 -1.36 -6.20
CA ALA A 46 -7.46 -1.93 -6.54
C ALA A 46 -8.63 -1.07 -6.04
N CYS A 47 -9.80 -1.24 -6.66
CA CYS A 47 -11.06 -0.62 -6.20
C CYS A 47 -11.64 -1.28 -4.93
N GLY A 48 -11.20 -2.49 -4.57
CA GLY A 48 -11.68 -3.25 -3.42
C GLY A 48 -10.85 -2.97 -2.16
N GLY A 49 -11.39 -2.15 -1.24
CA GLY A 49 -10.68 -1.74 -0.03
C GLY A 49 -10.27 -2.90 0.89
N ASP A 50 -11.12 -3.93 1.02
CA ASP A 50 -10.85 -5.10 1.87
C ASP A 50 -9.63 -5.88 1.38
N PHE A 51 -9.53 -6.10 0.06
CA PHE A 51 -8.37 -6.77 -0.55
C PHE A 51 -7.07 -5.99 -0.29
N VAL A 52 -7.09 -4.67 -0.47
CA VAL A 52 -5.91 -3.83 -0.25
C VAL A 52 -5.51 -3.78 1.24
N ALA A 53 -6.49 -3.80 2.14
CA ALA A 53 -6.25 -3.89 3.57
C ALA A 53 -5.64 -5.24 3.96
N ASP A 54 -6.19 -6.37 3.47
CA ASP A 54 -5.67 -7.71 3.73
C ASP A 54 -4.24 -7.88 3.21
N LEU A 55 -3.93 -7.32 2.03
CA LEU A 55 -2.59 -7.31 1.47
C LEU A 55 -1.62 -6.49 2.34
N ALA A 56 -2.02 -5.30 2.78
CA ALA A 56 -1.22 -4.48 3.68
C ALA A 56 -0.97 -5.17 5.04
N ASP A 57 -1.98 -5.83 5.59
CA ASP A 57 -1.82 -6.61 6.81
C ASP A 57 -0.88 -7.80 6.61
N CYS A 58 -0.95 -8.48 5.46
CA CYS A 58 -0.01 -9.54 5.10
C CYS A 58 1.43 -9.03 5.04
N CYS A 59 1.68 -7.93 4.33
CA CYS A 59 3.01 -7.28 4.25
C CYS A 59 3.53 -6.88 5.64
N THR A 60 2.64 -6.38 6.51
CA THR A 60 2.99 -6.02 7.90
C THR A 60 3.35 -7.25 8.74
N ARG A 61 2.56 -8.33 8.67
CA ARG A 61 2.83 -9.56 9.43
C ARG A 61 4.14 -10.23 9.00
N LEU A 62 4.43 -10.21 7.70
CA LEU A 62 5.64 -10.79 7.13
C LEU A 62 6.87 -9.88 7.23
N GLN A 63 6.70 -8.65 7.75
CA GLN A 63 7.77 -7.64 7.88
C GLN A 63 8.52 -7.41 6.55
N LEU A 64 7.74 -7.23 5.47
CA LEU A 64 8.28 -6.91 4.16
C LEU A 64 9.08 -5.60 4.21
N ASP A 65 10.19 -5.53 3.48
CA ASP A 65 10.86 -4.25 3.25
C ASP A 65 10.05 -3.39 2.25
N ALA A 66 10.00 -2.07 2.47
CA ALA A 66 9.26 -1.15 1.62
C ALA A 66 9.69 -1.23 0.14
N CYS A 67 10.95 -1.61 -0.16
CA CYS A 67 11.42 -1.73 -1.54
C CYS A 67 10.71 -2.83 -2.34
N HIS A 68 10.17 -3.85 -1.68
CA HIS A 68 9.48 -4.97 -2.33
C HIS A 68 7.97 -4.74 -2.49
N LEU A 69 7.42 -3.65 -1.95
CA LEU A 69 5.98 -3.40 -1.95
C LEU A 69 5.38 -3.41 -3.36
N ARG A 70 6.09 -2.82 -4.32
CA ARG A 70 5.63 -2.76 -5.71
C ARG A 70 5.54 -4.14 -6.34
N ASP A 71 6.54 -5.00 -6.11
CA ASP A 71 6.58 -6.34 -6.68
C ASP A 71 5.45 -7.21 -6.10
N VAL A 72 5.25 -7.15 -4.78
CA VAL A 72 4.14 -7.86 -4.11
C VAL A 72 2.78 -7.40 -4.60
N VAL A 73 2.59 -6.10 -4.83
CA VAL A 73 1.33 -5.58 -5.39
C VAL A 73 1.10 -6.14 -6.79
N LEU A 74 2.12 -6.12 -7.65
CA LEU A 74 2.02 -6.63 -9.02
C LEU A 74 1.69 -8.12 -9.05
N ASP A 75 2.32 -8.92 -8.19
CA ASP A 75 2.05 -10.36 -8.06
C ASP A 75 0.64 -10.66 -7.52
N ALA A 76 0.05 -9.75 -6.74
CA ALA A 76 -1.27 -9.94 -6.14
C ALA A 76 -2.43 -9.58 -7.08
N ILE A 77 -2.18 -8.75 -8.09
CA ILE A 77 -3.19 -8.30 -9.07
C ILE A 77 -3.07 -9.01 -10.44
N SER A 78 -2.04 -9.84 -10.63
CA SER A 78 -1.82 -10.68 -11.82
C SER A 78 -2.59 -11.99 -11.73
#